data_AF-A0A0L8HZ19-F1
#
_entry.id   AF-A0A0L8HZ19-F1
#
_cell.length_a   1.000
_cell.length_b   1.000
_cell.length_c   1.000
_cell.angle_alpha   90.00
_cell.angle_beta   90.00
_cell.angle_gamma   90.00
#
_symmetry.space_group_name_H-M   'P 1'
#
loop_
_entity.id
_entity.type
_entity.pdbx_description
1 polymer ?
#
loop_
_entity_poly.entity_id
_entity_poly.type
_entity_poly.pdbx_seq_one_letter_code
_entity_poly.pdbx_strand_id
1 'polypeptide(L)'
;MIKTNISLVVAQLDDIRKHPKKFICLNDNIDHSMAEAKMVKAILNDFFESMFPMQSHFELPKEYRNRFLHLHELLEWQKYRNWLRFWTYLTLIILVMLALLSFCSDRIESWHRRFLHRRSTSRNVSRQSSTKKKSSKTSTARQEPQN
;
A
#
# COMPACT_ATOMS: atom_id res chain seq x y z
N MET A 1 -30.73 28.05 -22.65
CA MET A 1 -29.26 28.13 -22.57
C MET A 1 -28.90 29.12 -21.48
N ILE A 2 -28.24 28.68 -20.43
CA ILE A 2 -27.90 29.54 -19.29
C ILE A 2 -26.71 30.43 -19.69
N LYS A 3 -26.80 31.72 -19.38
CA LYS A 3 -25.73 32.69 -19.64
C LYS A 3 -24.92 32.95 -18.37
N THR A 4 -23.77 33.58 -18.50
CA THR A 4 -22.89 33.93 -17.36
C THR A 4 -23.43 35.05 -16.47
N ASN A 5 -24.35 35.89 -16.97
CA ASN A 5 -24.91 37.01 -16.22
C ASN A 5 -25.94 36.53 -15.17
N ILE A 6 -25.62 36.74 -13.89
CA ILE A 6 -26.41 36.28 -12.74
C ILE A 6 -27.87 36.77 -12.79
N SER A 7 -28.09 38.06 -13.04
CA SER A 7 -29.43 38.66 -13.02
C SER A 7 -30.35 38.04 -14.08
N LEU A 8 -29.81 37.72 -15.26
CA LEU A 8 -30.56 37.04 -16.30
C LEU A 8 -30.89 35.60 -15.93
N VAL A 9 -29.94 34.89 -15.30
CA VAL A 9 -30.15 33.50 -14.88
C VAL A 9 -31.24 33.41 -13.82
N VAL A 10 -31.22 34.28 -12.81
CA VAL A 10 -32.25 34.29 -11.75
C VAL A 10 -33.63 34.52 -12.37
N ALA A 11 -33.78 35.52 -13.24
CA ALA A 11 -35.05 35.78 -13.92
C ALA A 11 -35.54 34.57 -14.75
N GLN A 12 -34.63 33.87 -15.42
CA GLN A 12 -34.96 32.66 -16.19
C GLN A 12 -35.40 31.50 -15.29
N LEU A 13 -34.71 31.28 -14.17
CA LEU A 13 -35.04 30.21 -13.23
C LEU A 13 -36.37 30.49 -12.52
N ASP A 14 -36.65 31.74 -12.17
CA ASP A 14 -37.93 32.14 -11.57
C ASP A 14 -39.10 31.99 -12.55
N ASP A 15 -38.91 32.26 -13.84
CA ASP A 15 -39.94 32.00 -14.86
C ASP A 15 -40.26 30.49 -14.97
N ILE A 16 -39.23 29.63 -14.88
CA ILE A 16 -39.42 28.16 -14.86
C ILE A 16 -40.19 27.73 -13.60
N ARG A 17 -39.92 28.33 -12.44
CA ARG A 17 -40.69 28.07 -11.21
C ARG A 17 -42.15 28.48 -11.35
N LYS A 18 -42.41 29.62 -12.01
CA LYS A 18 -43.78 30.12 -12.23
C LYS A 18 -44.57 29.27 -13.21
N HIS A 19 -43.91 28.68 -14.21
CA HIS A 19 -44.54 27.89 -15.26
C HIS A 19 -43.91 26.50 -15.37
N PRO A 20 -44.24 25.57 -14.45
CA PRO A 20 -43.59 24.26 -14.38
C PRO A 20 -43.81 23.46 -15.67
N LYS A 21 -42.73 22.93 -16.21
CA LYS A 21 -42.72 22.07 -17.40
C LYS A 21 -42.36 20.64 -17.00
N LYS A 22 -42.90 19.66 -17.74
CA LYS A 22 -42.61 18.23 -17.53
C LYS A 22 -41.13 17.89 -17.79
N PHE A 23 -40.51 18.57 -18.75
CA PHE A 23 -39.09 18.39 -19.10
C PHE A 23 -38.41 19.75 -19.15
N ILE A 24 -37.31 19.88 -18.41
CA ILE A 24 -36.47 21.09 -18.38
C ILE A 24 -35.07 20.65 -18.78
N CYS A 25 -34.54 21.19 -19.88
CA CYS A 25 -33.16 20.97 -20.30
C CYS A 25 -32.38 22.26 -20.06
N LEU A 26 -31.48 22.23 -19.08
CA LEU A 26 -30.56 23.32 -18.79
C LEU A 26 -29.18 22.91 -19.31
N ASN A 27 -28.65 23.70 -20.25
CA ASN A 27 -27.29 23.52 -20.74
C ASN A 27 -26.35 24.48 -20.00
N ASP A 28 -25.26 23.94 -19.47
CA ASP A 28 -24.24 24.66 -18.68
C ASP A 28 -23.24 25.37 -19.61
N ASN A 29 -23.71 26.38 -20.34
CA ASN A 29 -22.88 27.20 -21.22
C ASN A 29 -22.21 28.36 -20.47
N ILE A 30 -21.83 28.14 -19.21
CA ILE A 30 -21.21 29.15 -18.37
C ILE A 30 -19.70 29.15 -18.65
N ASP A 31 -19.13 30.33 -18.84
CA ASP A 31 -17.68 30.47 -18.86
C ASP A 31 -17.13 30.26 -17.43
N HIS A 32 -16.61 29.06 -17.17
CA HIS A 32 -16.09 28.66 -15.87
C HIS A 32 -14.80 29.40 -15.46
N SER A 33 -14.21 30.23 -16.32
CA SER A 33 -13.06 31.05 -15.97
C SER A 33 -13.44 32.28 -15.11
N MET A 34 -14.69 32.75 -15.21
CA MET A 34 -15.15 33.93 -14.50
C MET A 34 -15.51 33.64 -13.04
N ALA A 35 -15.26 34.60 -12.15
CA ALA A 35 -15.64 34.48 -10.73
C ALA A 35 -17.16 34.30 -10.52
N GLU A 36 -17.97 34.92 -11.39
CA GLU A 36 -19.44 34.81 -11.38
C GLU A 36 -19.95 33.39 -11.64
N ALA A 37 -19.16 32.55 -12.34
CA ALA A 37 -19.56 31.18 -12.66
C ALA A 37 -19.78 30.32 -11.40
N LYS A 38 -19.02 30.57 -10.33
CA LYS A 38 -19.20 29.88 -9.05
C LYS A 38 -20.55 30.23 -8.42
N MET A 39 -20.96 31.51 -8.50
CA MET A 39 -22.24 31.96 -7.98
C MET A 39 -23.40 31.40 -8.79
N VAL A 40 -23.32 31.44 -10.12
CA VAL A 40 -24.35 30.87 -10.99
C VAL A 40 -24.53 29.37 -10.72
N LYS A 41 -23.44 28.63 -10.50
CA LYS A 41 -23.48 27.22 -10.14
C LYS A 41 -24.18 26.96 -8.79
N ALA A 42 -23.94 27.82 -7.79
CA ALA A 42 -24.61 27.71 -6.50
C ALA A 42 -26.12 27.95 -6.62
N ILE A 43 -26.52 28.96 -7.39
CA ILE A 43 -27.94 29.28 -7.68
C ILE A 43 -28.61 28.12 -8.42
N LEU A 44 -27.92 27.52 -9.40
CA LEU A 44 -28.41 26.33 -10.10
C LEU A 44 -28.63 25.15 -9.15
N ASN A 45 -27.70 24.91 -8.23
CA ASN A 45 -27.84 23.85 -7.25
C ASN A 45 -29.05 24.08 -6.33
N ASP A 46 -29.22 25.30 -5.82
CA ASP A 46 -30.38 25.70 -5.00
C ASP A 46 -31.70 25.54 -5.77
N PHE A 47 -31.72 25.93 -7.05
CA PHE A 47 -32.88 25.72 -7.91
C PHE A 47 -33.25 24.23 -8.03
N PHE A 48 -32.28 23.35 -8.30
CA PHE A 48 -32.55 21.92 -8.42
C PHE A 48 -32.96 21.28 -7.09
N GLU A 49 -32.30 21.64 -5.98
CA GLU A 49 -32.69 21.17 -4.64
C GLU A 49 -34.11 21.62 -4.26
N SER A 50 -34.51 22.83 -4.67
CA SER A 50 -35.88 23.34 -4.45
C SER A 50 -36.95 22.60 -5.28
N MET A 51 -36.60 22.12 -6.47
CA MET A 51 -37.52 21.44 -7.40
C MET A 51 -37.54 19.91 -7.19
N PHE A 52 -36.41 19.33 -6.78
CA PHE A 52 -36.18 17.89 -6.65
C PHE A 52 -35.52 17.59 -5.30
N PRO A 53 -36.30 17.56 -4.20
CA PRO A 53 -35.76 17.36 -2.86
C PRO A 53 -35.22 15.93 -2.63
N MET A 54 -35.65 14.96 -3.45
CA MET A 54 -35.13 13.60 -3.44
C MET A 54 -34.07 13.43 -4.53
N GLN A 55 -32.90 12.95 -4.14
CA GLN A 55 -31.80 12.64 -5.07
C GLN A 55 -32.21 11.52 -6.03
N SER A 56 -31.86 11.68 -7.30
CA SER A 56 -32.04 10.62 -8.29
C SER A 56 -31.17 9.40 -7.98
N HIS A 57 -31.64 8.21 -8.33
CA HIS A 57 -30.82 6.97 -8.24
C HIS A 57 -29.56 7.00 -9.12
N PHE A 58 -29.53 7.89 -10.11
CA PHE A 58 -28.38 8.10 -11.00
C PHE A 58 -27.42 9.19 -10.48
N GLU A 59 -27.78 9.90 -9.42
CA GLU A 59 -26.89 10.87 -8.78
C GLU A 59 -25.88 10.18 -7.88
N LEU A 60 -24.69 10.76 -7.79
CA LEU A 60 -23.70 10.35 -6.81
C LEU A 60 -24.16 10.81 -5.41
N PRO A 61 -23.85 10.04 -4.34
CA PRO A 61 -24.05 10.51 -2.97
C PRO A 61 -23.27 11.81 -2.72
N LYS A 62 -23.70 12.62 -1.75
CA LYS A 62 -23.19 13.99 -1.52
C LYS A 62 -21.67 14.05 -1.25
N GLU A 63 -21.10 12.96 -0.75
CA GLU A 63 -19.69 12.81 -0.43
C GLU A 63 -18.84 12.53 -1.66
N TYR A 64 -19.46 12.05 -2.74
CA TYR A 64 -18.78 11.67 -3.96
C TYR A 64 -18.99 12.71 -5.05
N ARG A 65 -17.88 13.13 -5.64
CA ARG A 65 -17.89 13.95 -6.85
C ARG A 65 -17.31 13.14 -7.98
N ASN A 66 -17.96 13.17 -9.15
CA ASN A 66 -17.40 12.52 -10.31
C ASN A 66 -16.08 13.22 -10.69
N ARG A 67 -14.98 12.47 -10.61
CA ARG A 67 -13.63 12.95 -10.91
C ARG A 67 -13.34 12.94 -12.41
N PHE A 68 -13.93 12.02 -13.14
CA PHE A 68 -13.62 11.76 -14.54
C PHE A 68 -14.83 12.05 -15.40
N LEU A 69 -14.68 12.92 -16.40
CA LEU A 69 -15.77 13.16 -17.33
C LEU A 69 -15.94 11.98 -18.29
N HIS A 70 -14.82 11.37 -18.67
CA HIS A 70 -14.77 10.29 -19.66
C HIS A 70 -14.33 8.96 -19.05
N LEU A 71 -14.91 7.87 -19.58
CA LEU A 71 -14.62 6.52 -19.12
C LEU A 71 -13.15 6.12 -19.35
N HIS A 72 -12.51 6.66 -20.39
CA HIS A 72 -11.11 6.39 -20.68
C HIS A 72 -10.17 6.86 -19.56
N GLU A 73 -10.37 8.08 -19.05
CA GLU A 73 -9.57 8.65 -17.96
C GLU A 73 -9.68 7.80 -16.67
N LEU A 74 -10.88 7.29 -16.39
CA LEU A 74 -11.12 6.39 -15.26
C LEU A 74 -10.31 5.10 -15.42
N LEU A 75 -10.31 4.50 -16.61
CA LEU A 75 -9.58 3.26 -16.87
C LEU A 75 -8.07 3.46 -16.77
N GLU A 76 -7.53 4.55 -17.30
CA GLU A 76 -6.10 4.88 -17.19
C GLU A 76 -5.68 5.05 -15.72
N TRP A 77 -6.49 5.78 -14.96
CA TRP A 77 -6.26 5.96 -13.54
C TRP A 77 -6.31 4.64 -12.75
N GLN A 78 -7.26 3.76 -13.07
CA GLN A 78 -7.35 2.43 -12.46
C GLN A 78 -6.12 1.58 -12.80
N LYS A 79 -5.69 1.57 -14.06
CA LYS A 79 -4.47 0.86 -14.50
C LYS A 79 -3.25 1.34 -13.75
N TYR A 80 -3.06 2.66 -13.66
CA TYR A 80 -1.93 3.25 -12.93
C TYR A 80 -1.92 2.85 -11.45
N ARG A 81 -3.07 2.93 -10.76
CA ARG A 81 -3.17 2.50 -9.36
C ARG A 81 -2.94 1.00 -9.17
N ASN A 82 -3.46 0.17 -10.07
CA ASN A 82 -3.26 -1.27 -10.01
C ASN A 82 -1.80 -1.64 -10.23
N TRP A 83 -1.13 -0.95 -11.16
CA TRP A 83 0.31 -1.10 -11.39
C TRP A 83 1.12 -0.76 -10.14
N LEU A 84 0.87 0.40 -9.53
CA LEU A 84 1.53 0.78 -8.27
C LEU A 84 1.28 -0.24 -7.16
N ARG A 85 0.02 -0.64 -6.98
CA ARG A 85 -0.37 -1.64 -5.97
C ARG A 85 0.39 -2.95 -6.17
N PHE A 86 0.51 -3.43 -7.41
CA PHE A 86 1.28 -4.62 -7.73
C PHE A 86 2.75 -4.50 -7.28
N TRP A 87 3.42 -3.40 -7.64
CA TRP A 87 4.81 -3.17 -7.22
C TRP A 87 4.94 -3.07 -5.70
N THR A 88 4.01 -2.40 -5.02
CA THR A 88 4.05 -2.31 -3.56
C THR A 88 3.91 -3.66 -2.86
N TYR A 89 3.06 -4.55 -3.37
CA TYR A 89 2.95 -5.90 -2.81
C TYR A 89 4.16 -6.76 -3.15
N LEU A 90 4.70 -6.65 -4.37
CA LEU A 90 5.90 -7.38 -4.77
C LEU A 90 7.10 -7.02 -3.88
N THR A 91 7.34 -5.72 -3.63
CA THR A 91 8.43 -5.27 -2.76
C THR A 91 8.21 -5.69 -1.31
N LEU A 92 6.97 -5.62 -0.80
CA LEU A 92 6.63 -6.08 0.54
C LEU A 92 6.90 -7.58 0.72
N ILE A 93 6.51 -8.42 -0.25
CA ILE A 93 6.74 -9.87 -0.22
C ILE A 93 8.24 -10.16 -0.22
N ILE A 94 9.02 -9.49 -1.08
CA ILE A 94 10.48 -9.66 -1.11
C ILE A 94 11.09 -9.28 0.24
N LEU A 95 10.67 -8.18 0.84
CA LEU A 95 11.17 -7.72 2.14
C LEU A 95 10.86 -8.72 3.27
N VAL A 96 9.64 -9.27 3.29
CA VAL A 96 9.26 -10.33 4.24
C VAL A 96 10.10 -11.59 4.04
N MET A 97 10.28 -12.02 2.79
CA MET A 97 11.10 -13.20 2.49
C MET A 97 12.56 -12.99 2.90
N LEU A 98 13.14 -11.83 2.62
CA LEU A 98 14.50 -11.50 3.06
C LEU A 98 14.64 -11.51 4.58
N ALA A 99 13.65 -10.98 5.31
CA ALA A 99 13.64 -11.00 6.77
C ALA A 99 13.53 -12.43 7.33
N LEU A 100 12.74 -13.31 6.70
CA LEU A 100 12.66 -14.71 7.09
C LEU A 100 13.97 -15.46 6.79
N LEU A 101 14.58 -15.21 5.64
CA LEU A 101 15.85 -15.82 5.25
C LEU A 101 16.99 -15.37 6.17
N SER A 102 17.06 -14.08 6.53
CA SER A 102 18.08 -13.59 7.48
C SER A 102 17.88 -14.19 8.86
N PHE A 103 16.65 -14.22 9.37
CA PHE A 103 16.35 -14.84 10.66
C PHE A 103 16.69 -16.34 10.68
N CYS A 104 16.35 -17.07 9.62
CA CYS A 104 16.70 -18.48 9.49
C CYS A 104 18.21 -18.69 9.36
N SER A 105 18.92 -17.84 8.59
CA SER A 105 20.38 -17.90 8.47
C SER A 105 21.07 -17.70 9.83
N ASP A 106 20.65 -16.71 10.62
CA ASP A 106 21.21 -16.46 11.95
C ASP A 106 20.97 -17.64 12.91
N ARG A 107 19.78 -18.26 12.82
CA ARG A 107 19.45 -19.47 13.58
C ARG A 107 20.27 -20.69 13.13
N ILE A 108 20.45 -20.89 11.83
CA ILE A 108 21.26 -21.99 11.28
C ILE A 108 22.73 -21.80 11.64
N GLU A 109 23.26 -20.59 11.52
CA GLU A 109 24.67 -20.28 11.82
C GLU A 109 24.97 -20.44 13.31
N SER A 110 24.07 -19.97 14.19
CA SER A 110 24.21 -20.19 15.64
C SER A 110 24.12 -21.68 16.03
N TRP A 111 23.31 -22.47 15.32
CA TRP A 111 23.24 -23.92 15.52
C TRP A 111 24.51 -24.63 15.02
N HIS A 112 25.00 -24.26 13.84
CA HIS A 112 26.24 -24.80 13.27
C HIS A 112 27.46 -24.49 14.13
N ARG A 113 27.56 -23.26 14.68
CA ARG A 113 28.61 -22.89 15.64
C ARG A 113 28.59 -23.77 16.89
N ARG A 114 27.42 -24.04 17.47
CA ARG A 114 27.26 -24.95 18.63
C ARG A 114 27.65 -26.39 18.28
N PHE A 115 27.30 -26.86 17.09
CA PHE A 115 27.63 -28.21 16.63
C PHE A 115 29.13 -28.39 16.37
N LEU A 116 29.79 -27.38 15.76
CA LEU A 116 31.24 -27.36 15.55
C LEU A 116 32.03 -27.22 16.85
N HIS A 117 31.56 -26.41 17.81
CA HIS A 117 32.21 -26.30 19.12
C HIS A 117 32.21 -27.64 19.87
N ARG A 118 31.11 -28.42 19.83
CA ARG A 118 31.06 -29.78 20.44
C ARG A 118 32.08 -30.75 19.85
N ARG A 119 32.41 -30.64 18.55
CA ARG A 119 33.44 -31.47 17.91
C ARG A 119 34.86 -31.07 18.30
N SER A 120 35.12 -29.79 18.59
CA SER A 120 36.44 -29.32 19.01
C SER A 120 36.79 -29.77 20.43
N THR A 121 35.84 -29.68 21.38
CA THR A 121 36.07 -30.11 22.77
C THR A 121 36.34 -31.61 22.87
N SER A 122 35.67 -32.44 22.05
CA SER A 122 35.91 -33.90 22.00
C SER A 122 37.29 -34.29 21.42
N ARG A 123 37.85 -33.47 20.51
CA ARG A 123 39.22 -33.69 19.99
C ARG A 123 40.32 -33.29 20.98
N ASN A 124 40.09 -32.30 21.83
CA ASN A 124 41.08 -31.91 22.84
C ASN A 124 41.13 -32.89 24.02
N VAL A 125 39.99 -33.47 24.42
CA VAL A 125 39.94 -34.52 25.47
C VAL A 125 40.62 -35.83 25.01
N SER A 126 40.51 -36.19 23.72
CA SER A 126 41.22 -37.35 23.15
C SER A 126 42.73 -37.13 22.95
N ARG A 127 43.19 -35.88 22.77
CA ARG A 127 44.63 -35.53 22.76
C ARG A 127 45.26 -35.52 24.16
N GLN A 128 44.55 -35.12 25.21
CA GLN A 128 45.06 -35.17 26.59
C GLN A 128 45.15 -36.60 27.15
N SER A 129 44.24 -37.49 26.78
CA SER A 129 44.29 -38.90 27.21
C SER A 129 45.41 -39.72 26.54
N SER A 130 45.83 -39.34 25.33
CA SER A 130 46.93 -39.99 24.60
C SER A 130 48.33 -39.53 25.05
N THR A 131 48.48 -38.29 25.54
CA THR A 131 49.75 -37.83 26.15
C THR A 131 49.96 -38.41 27.55
N LYS A 132 48.90 -38.54 28.36
CA LYS A 132 48.98 -39.16 29.70
C LYS A 132 49.39 -40.64 29.64
N LYS A 133 48.96 -41.36 28.60
CA LYS A 133 49.29 -42.79 28.38
C LYS A 133 50.73 -43.04 27.89
N LYS A 134 51.37 -42.03 27.28
CA LYS A 134 52.80 -42.09 26.89
C LYS A 134 53.73 -41.85 28.08
N SER A 135 53.37 -40.94 28.99
CA SER A 135 54.19 -40.66 30.18
C SER A 135 54.23 -41.82 31.18
N SER A 136 53.21 -42.67 31.23
CA SER A 136 53.15 -43.82 32.16
C SER A 136 53.88 -45.08 31.65
N LYS A 137 54.31 -45.14 30.38
CA LYS A 137 54.99 -46.31 29.80
C LYS A 137 56.52 -46.21 29.81
N THR A 138 57.10 -45.05 30.13
CA THR A 138 58.56 -44.84 30.12
C THR A 138 59.24 -45.19 31.45
N SER A 139 58.49 -45.49 32.52
CA SER A 139 59.06 -45.78 33.84
C SER A 139 59.28 -47.26 34.18
N THR A 140 59.07 -48.21 33.27
CA THR A 140 59.12 -49.66 33.59
C THR A 140 60.18 -50.45 32.82
N ALA A 141 61.07 -49.80 32.05
CA ALA A 141 62.13 -50.50 31.30
C ALA A 141 63.53 -50.00 31.69
N ARG A 142 63.91 -50.21 32.95
CA ARG A 142 65.33 -50.16 33.38
C ARG A 142 65.54 -51.00 34.63
N GLN A 143 65.67 -52.31 34.46
CA GLN A 143 66.28 -53.20 35.44
C GLN A 143 67.09 -54.26 34.68
N GLU A 144 68.41 -54.03 34.62
CA GLU A 144 69.42 -55.05 34.29
C GLU A 144 69.42 -56.13 35.37
N PRO A 145 69.84 -57.37 35.03
CA PRO A 145 70.57 -58.18 35.97
C PRO A 145 72.01 -58.40 35.48
N GLN A 146 72.93 -58.09 36.39
CA GLN A 146 74.34 -58.49 36.37
C GLN A 146 74.45 -60.00 36.59
N ASN A 147 75.23 -60.69 35.75
CA ASN A 147 76.38 -61.52 36.14
C ASN A 147 77.04 -62.14 34.90
#